data_AF-A0A1S3RCD6-F1
#
_entry.id   AF-A0A1S3RCD6-F1
#
_cell.length_a   1.000
_cell.length_b   1.000
_cell.length_c   1.000
_cell.angle_alpha   90.00
_cell.angle_beta   90.00
_cell.angle_gamma   90.00
#
_symmetry.space_group_name_H-M   'P 1'
#
loop_
_entity.id
_entity.type
_entity.pdbx_description
1 polymer ?
#
loop_
_entity_poly.entity_id
_entity_poly.type
_entity_poly.pdbx_seq_one_letter_code
_entity_poly.pdbx_strand_id
1 'polypeptide(L)'
;VEVHITTWLTDVKSLFSLFPTVSPQFYSGHRWPHIPFRLLHLVWTHARHLAGYEQQDAHEFLIAALDVLHRHCKGDTTRDDNGKKANNPNHCSCIIDQIFTGGLQSDVTCQVCHGVSTTIDPFWDISLDLPGSSTPFWPLSPGGDGSTVNGESHLSGATTLTDCLRRFTRPEHLGSSAKIKCGGCHSYQESTKQLTMKKLPIVACFHLKRFEHSAKLRRKITTYVSFPLELDMTPFIASR
;
A
#
# COMPACT_ATOMS: atom_id res chain seq x y z
N VAL A 1 -17.32 22.67 -0.23
CA VAL A 1 -16.14 21.82 -0.54
C VAL A 1 -15.25 22.53 -1.56
N GLU A 2 -14.84 23.76 -1.24
CA GLU A 2 -14.00 24.60 -2.13
C GLU A 2 -12.67 24.97 -1.42
N VAL A 3 -12.43 24.37 -0.25
CA VAL A 3 -11.30 24.70 0.64
C VAL A 3 -10.29 23.54 0.72
N HIS A 4 -10.53 22.40 0.06
CA HIS A 4 -9.60 21.25 0.09
C HIS A 4 -8.89 20.95 -1.25
N ILE A 5 -9.41 21.47 -2.38
CA ILE A 5 -8.73 21.34 -3.69
C ILE A 5 -7.51 22.28 -3.76
N THR A 6 -7.60 23.44 -3.12
CA THR A 6 -6.51 24.42 -3.03
C THR A 6 -5.34 23.91 -2.20
N THR A 7 -5.60 23.20 -1.09
CA THR A 7 -4.56 22.56 -0.25
C THR A 7 -3.86 21.41 -0.99
N TRP A 8 -4.64 20.59 -1.72
CA TRP A 8 -4.10 19.52 -2.57
C TRP A 8 -3.14 20.06 -3.65
N LEU A 9 -3.49 21.19 -4.29
CA LEU A 9 -2.62 21.89 -5.23
C LEU A 9 -1.39 22.53 -4.57
N THR A 10 -1.42 22.85 -3.27
CA THR A 10 -0.26 23.44 -2.57
C THR A 10 0.72 22.37 -2.10
N ASP A 11 0.23 21.24 -1.60
CA ASP A 11 1.08 20.14 -1.12
C ASP A 11 1.70 19.34 -2.27
N VAL A 12 0.96 19.15 -3.37
CA VAL A 12 1.48 18.60 -4.62
C VAL A 12 2.50 19.55 -5.27
N LYS A 13 2.31 20.87 -5.20
CA LYS A 13 3.34 21.85 -5.62
C LYS A 13 4.64 21.71 -4.82
N SER A 14 4.56 21.33 -3.54
CA SER A 14 5.74 21.08 -2.70
C SER A 14 6.43 19.73 -3.02
N LEU A 15 5.69 18.72 -3.48
CA LEU A 15 6.29 17.52 -4.05
C LEU A 15 7.01 17.83 -5.37
N PHE A 16 6.43 18.71 -6.18
CA PHE A 16 7.01 19.19 -7.42
C PHE A 16 8.09 20.28 -7.21
N SER A 17 8.28 20.84 -6.01
CA SER A 17 9.43 21.72 -5.75
C SER A 17 10.75 20.94 -5.61
N LEU A 18 10.69 19.62 -5.38
CA LEU A 18 11.82 18.70 -5.59
C LEU A 18 12.12 18.46 -7.08
N PHE A 19 11.18 18.82 -7.97
CA PHE A 19 11.36 18.87 -9.41
C PHE A 19 11.19 20.32 -9.91
N PRO A 20 12.16 21.22 -9.62
CA PRO A 20 12.03 22.65 -9.92
C PRO A 20 11.67 22.96 -11.38
N THR A 21 11.94 22.03 -12.31
CA THR A 21 11.60 22.14 -13.73
C THR A 21 10.19 21.64 -14.10
N VAL A 22 9.56 20.75 -13.32
CA VAL A 22 8.30 20.10 -13.71
C VAL A 22 7.07 20.89 -13.22
N SER A 23 7.11 21.43 -12.00
CA SER A 23 5.98 22.15 -11.39
C SER A 23 5.50 23.35 -12.21
N PRO A 24 6.37 24.32 -12.55
CA PRO A 24 5.91 25.54 -13.19
C PRO A 24 5.34 25.25 -14.58
N GLN A 25 5.79 24.18 -15.24
CA GLN A 25 5.51 23.90 -16.64
C GLN A 25 4.18 23.19 -16.84
N PHE A 26 3.82 22.20 -16.01
CA PHE A 26 2.48 21.58 -16.06
C PHE A 26 1.37 22.56 -15.66
N TYR A 27 1.66 23.44 -14.69
CA TYR A 27 0.72 24.47 -14.24
C TYR A 27 0.88 25.81 -14.99
N SER A 28 1.75 25.90 -16.01
CA SER A 28 1.97 27.12 -16.82
C SER A 28 0.87 27.39 -17.86
N GLY A 29 -0.08 26.46 -18.02
CA GLY A 29 -1.09 26.52 -19.09
C GLY A 29 -0.57 26.13 -20.49
N HIS A 30 0.73 25.81 -20.64
CA HIS A 30 1.28 25.30 -21.90
C HIS A 30 0.85 23.85 -22.15
N ARG A 31 0.26 23.56 -23.31
CA ARG A 31 -0.29 22.24 -23.67
C ARG A 31 0.71 21.30 -24.36
N TRP A 32 2.01 21.53 -24.23
CA TRP A 32 3.02 20.69 -24.88
C TRP A 32 3.32 19.44 -24.04
N PRO A 33 3.47 18.25 -24.67
CA PRO A 33 3.84 17.03 -23.96
C PRO A 33 5.25 17.18 -23.38
N HIS A 34 5.35 17.16 -22.05
CA HIS A 34 6.62 17.26 -21.34
C HIS A 34 7.18 15.86 -21.07
N ILE A 35 8.47 15.65 -21.38
CA ILE A 35 9.16 14.38 -21.15
C ILE A 35 9.95 14.49 -19.84
N PRO A 36 9.57 13.76 -18.77
CA PRO A 36 10.24 13.83 -17.48
C PRO A 36 11.55 13.00 -17.45
N PHE A 37 12.46 13.26 -18.39
CA PHE A 37 13.68 12.46 -18.57
C PHE A 37 14.60 12.44 -17.34
N ARG A 38 14.62 13.54 -16.55
CA ARG A 38 15.40 13.62 -15.30
C ARG A 38 14.89 12.65 -14.25
N LEU A 39 13.56 12.60 -14.05
CA LEU A 39 12.92 11.66 -13.14
C LEU A 39 13.17 10.22 -13.62
N LEU A 40 12.98 9.97 -14.91
CA LEU A 40 13.19 8.64 -15.49
C LEU A 40 14.64 8.15 -15.28
N HIS A 41 15.62 9.00 -15.58
CA HIS A 41 17.03 8.70 -15.36
C HIS A 41 17.36 8.44 -13.89
N LEU A 42 16.78 9.22 -12.98
CA LEU A 42 16.98 9.06 -11.54
C LEU A 42 16.40 7.72 -11.04
N VAL A 43 15.23 7.32 -11.51
CA VAL A 43 14.65 6.01 -11.16
C VAL A 43 15.49 4.87 -11.77
N TRP A 44 15.85 4.95 -13.05
CA TRP A 44 16.62 3.90 -13.74
C TRP A 44 18.01 3.66 -13.14
N THR A 45 18.68 4.72 -12.64
CA THR A 45 19.99 4.58 -12.00
C THR A 45 19.90 3.82 -10.67
N HIS A 46 18.78 3.96 -9.94
CA HIS A 46 18.56 3.31 -8.64
C HIS A 46 17.85 1.95 -8.75
N ALA A 47 16.92 1.81 -9.70
CA ALA A 47 16.14 0.61 -9.99
C ALA A 47 16.44 0.14 -11.41
N ARG A 48 17.62 -0.43 -11.63
CA ARG A 48 18.11 -0.81 -12.96
C ARG A 48 17.25 -1.84 -13.69
N HIS A 49 16.49 -2.67 -12.97
CA HIS A 49 15.57 -3.64 -13.58
C HIS A 49 14.38 -2.96 -14.27
N LEU A 50 14.02 -1.74 -13.87
CA LEU A 50 13.02 -0.92 -14.55
C LEU A 50 13.58 -0.17 -15.76
N ALA A 51 14.89 -0.23 -16.00
CA ALA A 51 15.54 0.45 -17.09
C ALA A 51 15.43 -0.37 -18.39
N GLY A 52 15.06 0.30 -19.47
CA GLY A 52 14.94 -0.32 -20.79
C GLY A 52 13.67 0.08 -21.51
N TYR A 53 13.34 -0.67 -22.56
CA TYR A 53 12.21 -0.41 -23.45
C TYR A 53 11.09 -1.44 -23.30
N GLU A 54 11.21 -2.36 -22.35
CA GLU A 54 10.17 -3.35 -22.05
C GLU A 54 9.02 -2.72 -21.25
N GLN A 55 7.84 -3.35 -21.32
CA GLN A 55 6.71 -2.96 -20.49
C GLN A 55 7.01 -3.26 -19.01
N GLN A 56 6.84 -2.26 -18.16
CA GLN A 56 7.08 -2.35 -16.73
C GLN A 56 5.78 -2.24 -15.93
N ASP A 57 5.81 -2.73 -14.69
CA ASP A 57 4.71 -2.52 -13.75
C ASP A 57 4.72 -1.07 -13.24
N ALA A 58 3.59 -0.37 -13.41
CA ALA A 58 3.45 1.00 -12.96
C ALA A 58 3.50 1.13 -11.43
N HIS A 59 3.04 0.10 -10.70
CA HIS A 59 3.14 0.06 -9.24
C HIS A 59 4.60 -0.04 -8.80
N GLU A 60 5.38 -0.94 -9.41
CA GLU A 60 6.81 -1.08 -9.12
C GLU A 60 7.58 0.22 -9.40
N PHE A 61 7.28 0.89 -10.52
CA PHE A 61 7.85 2.20 -10.83
C PHE A 61 7.48 3.27 -9.79
N LEU A 62 6.22 3.33 -9.36
CA LEU A 62 5.77 4.31 -8.35
C LEU A 62 6.52 4.12 -7.02
N ILE A 63 6.59 2.89 -6.53
CA ILE A 63 7.27 2.58 -5.26
C ILE A 63 8.76 2.89 -5.37
N ALA A 64 9.41 2.54 -6.49
CA ALA A 64 10.80 2.88 -6.74
C ALA A 64 11.02 4.40 -6.78
N ALA A 65 10.13 5.17 -7.41
CA ALA A 65 10.23 6.62 -7.47
C ALA A 65 10.07 7.28 -6.09
N LEU A 66 9.08 6.84 -5.30
CA LEU A 66 8.87 7.33 -3.93
C LEU A 66 10.08 7.02 -3.04
N ASP A 67 10.67 5.82 -3.16
CA ASP A 67 11.86 5.44 -2.41
C ASP A 67 13.07 6.32 -2.73
N VAL A 68 13.31 6.57 -4.02
CA VAL A 68 14.41 7.43 -4.45
C VAL A 68 14.22 8.86 -3.95
N LEU A 69 13.00 9.40 -4.03
CA LEU A 69 12.69 10.72 -3.50
C LEU A 69 12.85 10.79 -1.98
N HIS A 70 12.37 9.78 -1.26
CA HIS A 70 12.50 9.68 0.20
C HIS A 70 13.96 9.67 0.63
N ARG A 71 14.80 8.87 -0.03
CA ARG A 71 16.25 8.79 0.24
C ARG A 71 16.97 10.09 -0.08
N HIS A 72 16.63 10.75 -1.19
CA HIS A 72 17.23 12.03 -1.56
C HIS A 72 16.90 13.12 -0.54
N CYS A 73 15.67 13.14 -0.01
CA CYS A 73 15.28 14.09 1.02
C CYS A 73 15.92 13.79 2.39
N LYS A 74 16.13 12.51 2.74
CA LYS A 74 16.87 12.12 3.95
C LYS A 74 18.31 12.64 3.94
N GLY A 75 18.94 12.69 2.76
CA GLY A 75 20.31 13.17 2.59
C GLY A 75 20.51 14.64 2.98
N ASP A 76 19.51 15.50 2.74
CA ASP A 76 19.59 16.93 3.05
C ASP A 76 19.45 17.25 4.56
N THR A 77 18.77 16.38 5.32
CA THR A 77 18.55 16.56 6.76
C THR A 77 19.72 16.10 7.65
N THR A 78 20.89 15.77 7.07
CA THR A 78 22.06 15.26 7.83
C THR A 78 23.14 16.30 8.15
N ARG A 79 22.83 17.60 8.01
CA ARG A 79 23.70 18.67 8.47
C ARG A 79 23.06 19.46 9.62
N ASP A 80 22.91 18.78 10.76
CA ASP A 80 22.83 19.47 12.05
C ASP A 80 24.23 19.51 12.65
N ASP A 81 24.65 20.70 13.11
CA ASP A 81 25.96 21.06 13.71
C ASP A 81 26.34 20.28 14.99
N ASN A 82 25.56 19.27 15.40
CA ASN A 82 25.71 18.63 16.71
C ASN A 82 25.79 17.09 16.69
N GLY A 83 26.01 16.45 15.53
CA GLY A 83 26.53 15.08 15.46
C GLY A 83 25.69 13.97 16.13
N LYS A 84 24.41 14.20 16.45
CA LYS A 84 23.53 13.18 17.05
C LYS A 84 22.54 12.66 16.01
N LYS A 85 22.78 11.43 15.52
CA LYS A 85 21.84 10.68 14.67
C LYS A 85 20.50 10.54 15.41
N ALA A 86 19.41 11.05 14.83
CA ALA A 86 18.07 10.71 15.28
C ALA A 86 17.89 9.18 15.15
N ASN A 87 17.75 8.51 16.29
CA ASN A 87 17.88 7.05 16.46
C ASN A 87 16.65 6.24 16.04
N ASN A 88 15.88 6.68 15.03
CA ASN A 88 14.85 5.84 14.45
C ASN A 88 14.91 5.84 12.91
N PRO A 89 15.50 4.81 12.27
CA PRO A 89 15.63 4.75 10.81
C PRO A 89 14.27 4.75 10.06
N ASN A 90 13.18 4.46 10.78
CA ASN A 90 11.82 4.34 10.25
C ASN A 90 11.01 5.64 10.24
N HIS A 91 11.54 6.77 10.75
CA HIS A 91 10.83 8.05 10.68
C HIS A 91 11.70 9.09 9.97
N CYS A 92 11.19 9.64 8.87
CA CYS A 92 11.78 10.80 8.19
C CYS A 92 10.86 12.01 8.36
N SER A 93 11.37 13.23 8.24
CA SER A 93 10.52 14.43 8.18
C SER A 93 10.34 14.95 6.75
N CYS A 94 10.74 14.19 5.73
CA CYS A 94 10.64 14.64 4.34
C CYS A 94 9.19 14.67 3.84
N ILE A 95 8.99 15.34 2.70
CA ILE A 95 7.69 15.48 2.06
C ILE A 95 7.04 14.12 1.71
N ILE A 96 7.84 13.11 1.35
CA ILE A 96 7.33 11.76 1.08
C ILE A 96 6.75 11.15 2.35
N ASP A 97 7.45 11.30 3.48
CA ASP A 97 6.97 10.80 4.77
C ASP A 97 5.72 11.52 5.26
N GLN A 98 5.67 12.84 5.06
CA GLN A 98 4.53 13.64 5.48
C GLN A 98 3.26 13.35 4.66
N ILE A 99 3.42 13.13 3.34
CA ILE A 99 2.27 13.01 2.43
C ILE A 99 1.83 11.55 2.24
N PHE A 100 2.77 10.65 2.00
CA PHE A 100 2.49 9.28 1.54
C PHE A 100 2.71 8.21 2.61
N THR A 101 3.46 8.47 3.70
CA THR A 101 3.67 7.46 4.74
C THR A 101 2.47 7.34 5.70
N GLY A 102 1.78 6.21 5.59
CA GLY A 102 0.86 5.70 6.60
C GLY A 102 1.55 4.75 7.59
N GLY A 103 0.80 4.30 8.60
CA GLY A 103 1.24 3.26 9.54
C GLY A 103 0.29 2.07 9.50
N LEU A 104 0.80 0.90 9.12
CA LEU A 104 0.07 -0.36 9.06
C LEU A 104 0.34 -1.15 10.33
N GLN A 105 -0.71 -1.43 11.09
CA GLN A 105 -0.65 -2.25 12.29
C GLN A 105 -0.85 -3.73 11.90
N SER A 106 0.11 -4.57 12.28
CA SER A 106 0.04 -6.02 12.17
C SER A 106 -0.10 -6.63 13.55
N ASP A 107 -1.28 -7.17 13.85
CA ASP A 107 -1.56 -7.86 15.11
C ASP A 107 -1.49 -9.38 14.90
N VAL A 108 -0.62 -10.04 15.68
CA VAL A 108 -0.51 -11.50 15.75
C VAL A 108 -1.13 -11.96 17.05
N THR A 109 -2.24 -12.67 16.99
CA THR A 109 -2.97 -13.18 18.16
C THR A 109 -2.74 -14.69 18.31
N CYS A 110 -2.13 -15.08 19.43
CA CYS A 110 -1.94 -16.49 19.78
C CYS A 110 -3.30 -17.18 20.00
N GLN A 111 -3.52 -18.35 19.40
CA GLN A 111 -4.79 -19.08 19.55
C GLN A 111 -4.90 -19.86 20.87
N VAL A 112 -3.82 -19.95 21.65
CA VAL A 112 -3.81 -20.66 22.94
C VAL A 112 -3.99 -19.71 24.11
N CYS A 113 -3.16 -18.67 24.22
CA CYS A 113 -3.22 -17.74 25.35
C CYS A 113 -3.89 -16.40 25.02
N HIS A 114 -4.28 -16.18 23.77
CA HIS A 114 -4.87 -14.93 23.29
C HIS A 114 -3.98 -13.68 23.47
N GLY A 115 -2.70 -13.87 23.75
CA GLY A 115 -1.71 -12.79 23.75
C GLY A 115 -1.57 -12.19 22.35
N VAL A 116 -1.58 -10.86 22.28
CA VAL A 116 -1.45 -10.09 21.04
C VAL A 116 -0.06 -9.49 20.96
N SER A 117 0.62 -9.72 19.84
CA SER A 117 1.86 -9.05 19.47
C SER A 117 1.58 -8.07 18.33
N THR A 118 1.83 -6.79 18.57
CA THR A 118 1.55 -5.71 17.62
C THR A 118 2.84 -5.15 17.04
N THR A 119 2.93 -5.05 15.72
CA THR A 119 3.98 -4.33 14.99
C THR A 119 3.34 -3.21 14.17
N ILE A 120 3.99 -2.05 14.09
CA ILE A 120 3.55 -0.94 13.24
C ILE A 120 4.62 -0.67 12.20
N ASP A 121 4.29 -0.93 10.94
CA ASP A 121 5.19 -0.76 9.80
C ASP A 121 4.75 0.43 8.94
N PRO A 122 5.69 1.28 8.48
CA PRO A 122 5.35 2.34 7.53
C PRO A 122 4.95 1.75 6.18
N PHE A 123 3.99 2.36 5.49
CA PHE A 123 3.58 1.98 4.14
C PHE A 123 3.35 3.20 3.25
N TRP A 124 3.51 3.02 1.93
CA TRP A 124 3.17 4.04 0.91
C TRP A 124 1.98 3.67 0.04
N ASP A 125 1.63 2.39 0.00
CA ASP A 125 0.46 1.88 -0.70
C ASP A 125 -0.24 0.76 0.08
N ILE A 126 -1.50 0.53 -0.27
CA ILE A 126 -2.30 -0.59 0.19
C ILE A 126 -2.56 -1.48 -1.02
N SER A 127 -1.85 -2.60 -1.07
CA SER A 127 -1.95 -3.59 -2.16
C SER A 127 -3.06 -4.60 -1.87
N LEU A 128 -4.19 -4.46 -2.58
CA LEU A 128 -5.45 -5.18 -2.38
C LEU A 128 -5.59 -6.39 -3.31
N ASP A 129 -5.94 -7.54 -2.72
CA ASP A 129 -6.27 -8.75 -3.48
C ASP A 129 -7.68 -8.67 -4.08
N LEU A 130 -7.83 -9.21 -5.29
CA LEU A 130 -9.07 -9.18 -6.05
C LEU A 130 -9.76 -10.55 -6.08
N PRO A 131 -11.10 -10.61 -6.22
CA PRO A 131 -11.78 -11.84 -6.53
C PRO A 131 -11.31 -12.42 -7.86
N GLY A 132 -11.17 -13.74 -7.87
CA GLY A 132 -10.53 -14.48 -8.94
C GLY A 132 -9.01 -14.59 -8.80
N SER A 133 -8.38 -14.09 -7.73
CA SER A 133 -7.01 -14.44 -7.36
C SER A 133 -6.89 -15.92 -6.99
N SER A 134 -5.69 -16.47 -7.06
CA SER A 134 -5.35 -17.83 -6.62
C SER A 134 -5.52 -18.04 -5.11
N THR A 135 -5.72 -16.96 -4.34
CA THR A 135 -6.09 -17.03 -2.92
C THR A 135 -7.59 -17.32 -2.78
N PRO A 136 -7.98 -18.37 -2.02
CA PRO A 136 -9.39 -18.72 -1.84
C PRO A 136 -10.21 -17.51 -1.41
N PHE A 137 -11.24 -17.18 -2.20
CA PHE A 137 -12.22 -16.16 -1.84
C PHE A 137 -13.19 -16.79 -0.83
N TRP A 138 -12.76 -16.89 0.43
CA TRP A 138 -13.64 -17.38 1.49
C TRP A 138 -14.89 -16.50 1.58
N PRO A 139 -16.10 -17.09 1.58
CA PRO A 139 -17.33 -16.33 1.49
C PRO A 139 -17.39 -15.30 2.61
N LEU A 140 -17.76 -14.09 2.24
CA LEU A 140 -18.09 -13.03 3.18
C LEU A 140 -19.38 -13.47 3.89
N SER A 141 -19.26 -13.82 5.17
CA SER A 141 -20.33 -14.14 6.14
C SER A 141 -20.71 -15.63 6.28
N PRO A 142 -20.82 -16.15 7.52
CA PRO A 142 -21.51 -17.41 7.81
C PRO A 142 -23.03 -17.13 7.78
N GLY A 143 -23.70 -17.51 6.69
CA GLY A 143 -25.15 -17.33 6.56
C GLY A 143 -25.75 -17.69 5.21
N GLY A 144 -24.96 -17.98 4.19
CA GLY A 144 -25.42 -18.55 2.92
C GLY A 144 -25.28 -20.06 2.91
N ASP A 145 -26.40 -20.75 2.78
CA ASP A 145 -26.53 -22.22 2.72
C ASP A 145 -25.53 -22.86 1.74
N GLY A 146 -24.92 -23.96 2.18
CA GLY A 146 -23.92 -24.69 1.44
C GLY A 146 -24.55 -25.52 0.35
N SER A 147 -24.22 -25.23 -0.91
CA SER A 147 -24.36 -26.20 -1.99
C SER A 147 -23.12 -26.17 -2.88
N THR A 148 -22.32 -27.21 -2.73
CA THR A 148 -21.28 -27.63 -3.66
C THR A 148 -21.95 -28.07 -4.96
N VAL A 149 -21.94 -27.22 -5.99
CA VAL A 149 -22.15 -27.68 -7.37
C VAL A 149 -21.27 -26.85 -8.30
N ASN A 150 -20.46 -27.58 -9.08
CA ASN A 150 -19.82 -27.32 -10.36
C ASN A 150 -19.74 -25.88 -10.92
N GLY A 151 -18.57 -25.61 -11.52
CA GLY A 151 -18.16 -24.34 -12.09
C GLY A 151 -19.21 -23.60 -12.92
N GLU A 152 -19.09 -22.27 -12.87
CA GLU A 152 -20.02 -21.24 -13.36
C GLU A 152 -21.10 -20.81 -12.34
N SER A 153 -20.73 -19.90 -11.43
CA SER A 153 -21.61 -18.80 -10.96
C SER A 153 -20.93 -17.99 -9.84
N HIS A 154 -20.55 -16.75 -10.15
CA HIS A 154 -20.45 -15.72 -9.11
C HIS A 154 -20.96 -14.39 -9.68
N LEU A 155 -22.28 -14.24 -9.69
CA LEU A 155 -22.93 -12.94 -9.92
C LEU A 155 -24.02 -12.75 -8.88
N SER A 156 -23.75 -11.95 -7.84
CA SER A 156 -24.75 -11.11 -7.17
C SER A 156 -24.11 -10.01 -6.32
N GLY A 157 -23.21 -9.24 -6.96
CA GLY A 157 -22.63 -8.04 -6.39
C GLY A 157 -21.37 -7.66 -7.17
N ALA A 158 -21.33 -6.46 -7.76
CA ALA A 158 -20.08 -5.93 -8.30
C ALA A 158 -19.08 -5.80 -7.15
N THR A 159 -17.86 -6.33 -7.31
CA THR A 159 -16.81 -6.18 -6.30
C THR A 159 -16.52 -4.69 -6.09
N THR A 160 -16.52 -4.25 -4.84
CA THR A 160 -16.19 -2.87 -4.48
C THR A 160 -14.80 -2.74 -3.87
N LEU A 161 -14.23 -1.54 -3.90
CA LEU A 161 -13.01 -1.20 -3.16
C LEU A 161 -13.17 -1.47 -1.66
N THR A 162 -14.35 -1.21 -1.11
CA THR A 162 -14.69 -1.49 0.29
C THR A 162 -14.61 -2.99 0.60
N ASP A 163 -15.07 -3.87 -0.31
CA ASP A 163 -14.95 -5.32 -0.13
C ASP A 163 -13.48 -5.76 -0.11
N CYS A 164 -12.67 -5.21 -1.00
CA CYS A 164 -11.24 -5.45 -1.02
C CYS A 164 -10.55 -5.00 0.28
N LEU A 165 -10.91 -3.84 0.81
CA LEU A 165 -10.39 -3.34 2.09
C LEU A 165 -10.84 -4.21 3.28
N ARG A 166 -12.11 -4.62 3.31
CA ARG A 166 -12.62 -5.57 4.32
C ARG A 166 -11.84 -6.87 4.31
N ARG A 167 -11.49 -7.38 3.12
CA ARG A 167 -10.66 -8.58 2.97
C ARG A 167 -9.25 -8.33 3.46
N PHE A 168 -8.64 -7.21 3.08
CA PHE A 168 -7.29 -6.82 3.50
C PHE A 168 -7.17 -6.73 5.03
N THR A 169 -8.18 -6.20 5.72
CA THR A 169 -8.15 -6.02 7.18
C THR A 169 -8.76 -7.18 7.98
N ARG A 170 -9.15 -8.28 7.32
CA ARG A 170 -9.76 -9.43 7.99
C ARG A 170 -8.68 -10.25 8.71
N PRO A 171 -8.92 -10.70 9.96
CA PRO A 171 -8.05 -11.68 10.59
C PRO A 171 -7.96 -12.96 9.76
N GLU A 172 -6.75 -13.44 9.53
CA GLU A 172 -6.48 -14.69 8.82
C GLU A 172 -5.65 -15.64 9.69
N HIS A 173 -5.92 -16.94 9.57
CA HIS A 173 -5.13 -17.96 10.26
C HIS A 173 -3.83 -18.20 9.49
N LEU A 174 -2.69 -18.15 10.18
CA LEU A 174 -1.39 -18.42 9.55
C LEU A 174 -1.21 -19.90 9.17
N GLY A 175 -1.97 -20.79 9.81
CA GLY A 175 -1.93 -22.23 9.57
C GLY A 175 -0.80 -22.94 10.33
N SER A 176 -0.86 -24.28 10.31
CA SER A 176 0.03 -25.15 11.10
C SER A 176 1.49 -25.12 10.65
N SER A 177 1.76 -24.73 9.40
CA SER A 177 3.11 -24.60 8.83
C SER A 177 3.80 -23.27 9.18
N ALA A 178 3.08 -22.28 9.68
CA ALA A 178 3.60 -20.93 9.96
C ALA A 178 3.37 -20.53 11.44
N LYS A 179 3.55 -21.49 12.36
CA LYS A 179 3.46 -21.25 13.81
C LYS A 179 4.48 -20.20 14.25
N ILE A 180 4.06 -19.32 15.15
CA ILE A 180 4.90 -18.26 15.71
C ILE A 180 5.26 -18.61 17.15
N LYS A 181 6.51 -18.33 17.54
CA LYS A 181 6.94 -18.50 18.93
C LYS A 181 6.23 -17.46 19.81
N CYS A 182 5.28 -17.91 20.60
CA CYS A 182 4.51 -17.04 21.49
C CYS A 182 5.33 -16.68 22.73
N GLY A 183 5.39 -15.40 23.09
CA GLY A 183 6.07 -14.91 24.30
C GLY A 183 5.47 -15.46 25.60
N GLY A 184 4.14 -15.53 25.70
CA GLY A 184 3.44 -16.05 26.88
C GLY A 184 3.49 -17.58 27.02
N CYS A 185 3.33 -18.34 25.94
CA CYS A 185 3.36 -19.81 25.97
C CYS A 185 4.78 -20.39 25.92
N HIS A 186 5.80 -19.56 25.66
CA HIS A 186 7.20 -19.95 25.42
C HIS A 186 7.41 -21.09 24.39
N SER A 187 6.46 -21.27 23.48
CA SER A 187 6.41 -22.36 22.50
C SER A 187 5.80 -21.89 21.17
N TYR A 188 5.95 -22.68 20.11
CA TYR A 188 5.38 -22.39 18.79
C TYR A 188 3.89 -22.69 18.78
N GLN A 189 3.09 -21.65 18.56
CA GLN A 189 1.64 -21.74 18.58
C GLN A 189 1.05 -21.32 17.25
N GLU A 190 -0.15 -21.82 16.98
CA GLU A 190 -0.97 -21.29 15.90
C GLU A 190 -1.45 -19.89 16.31
N SER A 191 -1.49 -19.01 15.31
CA SER A 191 -1.87 -17.61 15.50
C SER A 191 -2.73 -17.13 14.34
N THR A 192 -3.55 -16.13 14.62
CA THR A 192 -4.16 -15.31 13.58
C THR A 192 -3.32 -14.06 13.37
N LYS A 193 -3.31 -13.54 12.14
CA LYS A 193 -2.73 -12.26 11.78
C LYS A 193 -3.83 -11.34 11.27
N GLN A 194 -3.84 -10.10 11.71
CA GLN A 194 -4.74 -9.06 11.21
C GLN A 194 -3.95 -7.81 10.84
N LEU A 195 -4.28 -7.22 9.70
CA LEU A 195 -3.76 -5.92 9.29
C LEU A 195 -4.82 -4.84 9.50
N THR A 196 -4.45 -3.70 10.04
CA THR A 196 -5.32 -2.52 10.17
C THR A 196 -4.52 -1.24 10.00
N MET A 197 -5.17 -0.13 9.67
CA MET A 197 -4.48 1.15 9.51
C MET A 197 -4.35 1.83 10.88
N LYS A 198 -3.13 1.97 11.41
CA LYS A 198 -2.89 2.79 12.61
C LYS A 198 -2.93 4.28 12.32
N LYS A 199 -2.38 4.66 11.17
CA LYS A 199 -2.33 6.03 10.66
C LYS A 199 -2.57 6.01 9.16
N LEU A 200 -3.49 6.84 8.68
CA LEU A 200 -3.68 7.07 7.25
C LEU A 200 -2.71 8.14 6.74
N PRO A 201 -2.14 7.98 5.53
CA PRO A 201 -1.41 9.05 4.86
C PRO A 201 -2.36 10.16 4.40
N ILE A 202 -1.82 11.35 4.12
CA ILE A 202 -2.59 12.44 3.49
C ILE A 202 -3.06 12.01 2.09
N VAL A 203 -2.20 11.31 1.36
CA VAL A 203 -2.51 10.72 0.07
C VAL A 203 -2.37 9.20 0.15
N ALA A 204 -3.51 8.51 0.19
CA ALA A 204 -3.56 7.05 0.18
C ALA A 204 -3.50 6.51 -1.25
N CYS A 205 -2.53 5.62 -1.53
CA CYS A 205 -2.44 4.90 -2.78
C CYS A 205 -3.01 3.48 -2.63
N PHE A 206 -4.04 3.14 -3.42
CA PHE A 206 -4.58 1.78 -3.47
C PHE A 206 -4.08 1.09 -4.73
N HIS A 207 -3.32 0.02 -4.55
CA HIS A 207 -2.87 -0.85 -5.63
C HIS A 207 -3.79 -2.07 -5.72
N LEU A 208 -4.48 -2.25 -6.84
CA LEU A 208 -5.25 -3.46 -7.10
C LEU A 208 -4.32 -4.52 -7.72
N LYS A 209 -4.04 -5.60 -7.00
CA LYS A 209 -3.14 -6.69 -7.43
C LYS A 209 -3.74 -7.48 -8.59
N ARG A 210 -3.68 -6.91 -9.80
CA ARG A 210 -4.28 -7.49 -11.01
C ARG A 210 -3.38 -8.50 -11.70
N PHE A 211 -2.08 -8.48 -11.42
CA PHE A 211 -1.13 -9.37 -12.06
C PHE A 211 -0.73 -10.48 -11.11
N GLU A 212 -0.92 -11.71 -11.55
CA GLU A 212 -0.37 -12.87 -10.89
C GLU A 212 0.81 -13.40 -11.70
N HIS A 213 1.92 -13.60 -11.02
CA HIS A 213 3.12 -14.16 -11.60
C HIS A 213 3.53 -15.40 -10.81
N SER A 214 3.28 -16.56 -11.40
CA SER A 214 3.82 -17.84 -10.95
C SER A 214 4.76 -18.38 -12.02
N ALA A 215 5.70 -19.26 -11.63
CA ALA A 215 6.65 -19.88 -12.55
C ALA A 215 6.02 -20.55 -13.78
N LYS A 216 4.71 -20.88 -13.72
CA LYS A 216 3.96 -21.53 -14.80
C LYS A 216 2.84 -20.69 -15.40
N LEU A 217 2.46 -19.57 -14.77
CA LEU A 217 1.28 -18.81 -15.19
C LEU A 217 1.46 -17.31 -14.91
N ARG A 218 1.33 -16.53 -15.98
CA ARG A 218 1.14 -15.08 -15.90
C ARG A 218 -0.32 -14.79 -16.25
N ARG A 219 -1.06 -14.18 -15.33
CA ARG A 219 -2.50 -13.92 -15.49
C ARG A 219 -2.84 -12.50 -15.09
N LYS A 220 -3.77 -11.89 -15.83
CA LYS A 220 -4.36 -10.58 -15.51
C LYS A 220 -5.80 -10.73 -15.03
N ILE A 221 -6.09 -10.20 -13.85
CA ILE A 221 -7.45 -10.11 -13.29
C ILE A 221 -8.14 -8.89 -13.91
N THR A 222 -9.14 -9.17 -14.75
CA THR A 222 -9.93 -8.16 -15.48
C THR A 222 -11.21 -7.76 -14.73
N THR A 223 -11.48 -8.34 -13.56
CA THR A 223 -12.65 -8.05 -12.73
C THR A 223 -12.80 -6.55 -12.51
N TYR A 224 -13.98 -6.03 -12.83
CA TYR A 224 -14.34 -4.65 -12.54
C TYR A 224 -14.43 -4.46 -11.03
N VAL A 225 -13.83 -3.39 -10.53
CA VAL A 225 -13.90 -3.00 -9.12
C VAL A 225 -14.53 -1.63 -9.06
N SER A 226 -15.72 -1.55 -8.46
CA SER A 226 -16.40 -0.28 -8.23
C SER A 226 -15.73 0.45 -7.06
N PHE A 227 -15.48 1.75 -7.20
CA PHE A 227 -14.94 2.58 -6.12
C PHE A 227 -15.74 3.88 -6.04
N PRO A 228 -16.07 4.34 -4.82
CA PRO A 228 -16.82 5.58 -4.64
C PRO A 228 -15.92 6.80 -4.83
N LEU A 229 -16.52 7.96 -5.09
CA LEU A 229 -15.81 9.24 -5.06
C LEU A 229 -15.34 9.60 -3.65
N GLU A 230 -16.14 9.27 -2.64
CA GLU A 230 -15.85 9.46 -1.22
C GLU A 230 -15.77 8.10 -0.53
N LEU A 231 -14.70 7.86 0.23
CA LEU A 231 -14.44 6.59 0.89
C LEU A 231 -14.26 6.81 2.39
N ASP A 232 -15.14 6.21 3.19
CA ASP A 232 -14.95 6.16 4.64
C ASP A 232 -13.95 5.07 5.01
N MET A 233 -12.81 5.49 5.57
CA MET A 233 -11.74 4.59 6.00
C MET A 233 -11.85 4.19 7.47
N THR A 234 -12.75 4.81 8.25
CA THR A 234 -12.93 4.56 9.69
C THR A 234 -13.06 3.08 10.04
N PRO A 235 -13.82 2.24 9.29
CA PRO A 235 -13.97 0.82 9.62
C PRO A 235 -12.69 -0.02 9.50
N PHE A 236 -11.65 0.52 8.87
CA PHE A 236 -10.38 -0.16 8.59
C PHE A 236 -9.22 0.34 9.46
N ILE A 237 -9.48 1.33 10.32
CA ILE A 237 -8.51 1.90 11.24
C ILE A 237 -8.46 1.05 12.51
N ALA A 238 -7.25 0.84 13.05
CA ALA A 238 -7.05 0.16 14.32
C ALA A 238 -7.78 0.90 15.46
N SER A 239 -8.49 0.18 16.33
CA SER A 239 -9.06 0.77 17.54
C SER A 239 -7.95 1.41 18.39
N ARG A 240 -8.25 2.57 18.98
CA ARG A 240 -7.29 3.34 19.79
C ARG A 240 -6.87 2.58 21.04
#